data_AF-A0A9P6NL83-F1
#
_entry.id   AF-A0A9P6NL83-F1
#
_cell.length_a   1.000
_cell.length_b   1.000
_cell.length_c   1.000
_cell.angle_alpha   90.00
_cell.angle_beta   90.00
_cell.angle_gamma   90.00
#
_symmetry.space_group_name_H-M   'P 1'
#
loop_
_entity.id
_entity.type
_entity.pdbx_description
1 polymer ?
#
loop_
_entity_poly.entity_id
_entity_poly.type
_entity_poly.pdbx_seq_one_letter_code
_entity_poly.pdbx_strand_id
1 'polypeptide(L)' 'WTILPAVTEGGMIAAMTCKGSVERVHVEMFLKWDLLPVMNPYPAPYSVLILDNAKIHHGDLIHQLCHE' A
#
# COMPACT_ATOMS: atom_id res chain seq x y z
N TRP A 1 -16.07 -8.23 -6.19
CA TRP A 1 -15.22 -7.03 -6.17
C TRP A 1 -14.56 -6.96 -4.82
N THR A 2 -13.30 -6.56 -4.79
CA THR A 2 -12.49 -6.41 -3.57
C THR A 2 -11.92 -5.02 -3.54
N ILE A 3 -11.83 -4.44 -2.35
CA ILE A 3 -11.27 -3.12 -2.10
C ILE A 3 -9.97 -3.33 -1.33
N LEU A 4 -8.91 -2.61 -1.72
CA LEU A 4 -7.68 -2.50 -0.95
C LEU A 4 -7.53 -1.02 -0.52
N PRO A 5 -7.93 -0.68 0.71
CA PRO A 5 -7.82 0.67 1.24
C PRO A 5 -6.54 0.87 2.06
N ALA A 6 -5.99 2.09 2.02
CA ALA A 6 -5.02 2.57 2.99
C ALA A 6 -5.70 3.55 3.94
N VAL A 7 -5.63 3.25 5.23
CA VAL A 7 -6.35 3.97 6.29
C VAL A 7 -5.38 4.46 7.34
N THR A 8 -5.63 5.66 7.83
CA THR A 8 -4.90 6.34 8.89
C THR A 8 -5.87 6.72 10.01
N GLU A 9 -5.38 7.28 11.11
CA GLU A 9 -6.25 7.85 12.16
C GLU A 9 -7.20 8.94 11.60
N GLY A 10 -6.77 9.68 10.57
CA GLY A 10 -7.56 10.71 9.89
C GLY A 10 -8.52 10.18 8.81
N GLY A 11 -8.59 8.86 8.63
CA GLY A 11 -9.43 8.22 7.61
C GLY A 11 -8.64 7.65 6.43
N MET A 12 -9.36 7.35 5.34
CA MET A 12 -8.82 6.71 4.15
C MET A 12 -8.06 7.72 3.28
N ILE A 13 -6.83 7.38 2.90
CA ILE A 13 -5.95 8.26 2.11
C ILE A 13 -5.72 7.77 0.67
N ALA A 14 -5.93 6.47 0.43
CA ALA A 14 -5.89 5.86 -0.90
C ALA A 14 -6.76 4.61 -0.94
N ALA A 15 -7.29 4.27 -2.11
CA ALA A 15 -8.02 3.02 -2.31
C ALA A 15 -7.97 2.57 -3.77
N MET A 16 -7.84 1.26 -3.97
CA MET A 16 -8.07 0.62 -5.26
C MET A 16 -9.21 -0.40 -5.16
N THR A 17 -9.80 -0.74 -6.31
CA THR A 17 -10.73 -1.86 -6.42
C THR A 17 -10.26 -2.84 -7.49
N CYS A 18 -10.45 -4.14 -7.24
CA CYS A 18 -10.17 -5.19 -8.22
C CYS A 18 -11.33 -6.19 -8.28
N LYS A 19 -11.46 -6.87 -9.42
CA LYS A 19 -12.44 -7.95 -9.56
C LYS A 19 -11.81 -9.27 -9.13
N GLY A 20 -12.29 -9.85 -8.03
CA GLY A 20 -11.77 -11.11 -7.51
C GLY A 20 -10.74 -10.88 -6.40
N SER A 21 -9.82 -11.82 -6.22
CA SER A 21 -8.82 -11.77 -5.16
C SER A 21 -7.73 -10.74 -5.44
N VAL A 22 -7.15 -10.17 -4.38
CA VAL A 22 -5.97 -9.32 -4.47
C VAL A 22 -4.74 -10.20 -4.66
N GLU A 23 -4.10 -10.05 -5.80
CA GLU A 23 -2.78 -10.63 -6.11
C GLU A 23 -1.66 -9.61 -5.87
N ARG A 24 -0.41 -10.09 -5.78
CA ARG A 24 0.77 -9.25 -5.54
C ARG A 24 0.88 -8.05 -6.49
N VAL A 25 0.61 -8.25 -7.78
CA VAL A 25 0.67 -7.15 -8.78
C VAL A 25 -0.28 -6.00 -8.46
N HIS A 26 -1.43 -6.29 -7.85
CA HIS A 26 -2.37 -5.25 -7.41
C HIS A 26 -1.77 -4.44 -6.27
N VAL A 27 -1.12 -5.11 -5.30
CA VAL A 27 -0.43 -4.45 -4.18
C VAL A 27 0.72 -3.58 -4.69
N GLU A 28 1.56 -4.11 -5.58
CA GLU A 28 2.69 -3.36 -6.17
C GLU A 28 2.22 -2.09 -6.90
N MET A 29 1.17 -2.20 -7.72
CA MET A 29 0.60 -1.05 -8.43
C MET A 29 -0.04 -0.06 -7.46
N PHE A 30 -0.77 -0.54 -6.45
CA PHE A 30 -1.37 0.31 -5.43
C PHE A 30 -0.34 1.09 -4.63
N LEU A 31 0.73 0.42 -4.18
CA LEU A 31 1.81 1.08 -3.46
C LEU A 31 2.46 2.16 -4.32
N LYS A 32 2.83 1.81 -5.56
CA LYS A 32 3.57 2.71 -6.45
C LYS A 32 2.76 3.94 -6.87
N TRP A 33 1.50 3.75 -7.26
CA TRP A 33 0.73 4.78 -7.95
C TRP A 33 -0.29 5.49 -7.09
N ASP A 34 -0.81 4.83 -6.05
CA ASP A 34 -1.90 5.37 -5.23
C ASP A 34 -1.41 5.75 -3.82
N LEU A 35 -0.72 4.84 -3.12
CA LEU A 35 -0.40 5.03 -1.70
C LEU A 35 0.88 5.83 -1.44
N LEU A 36 2.04 5.38 -1.94
CA LEU A 36 3.32 6.03 -1.63
C LEU A 36 3.39 7.52 -2.05
N PRO A 37 2.77 7.96 -3.16
CA PRO A 37 2.74 9.38 -3.52
C PRO A 37 2.05 10.31 -2.51
N VAL A 38 1.22 9.76 -1.61
CA VAL A 38 0.53 10.51 -0.55
C VAL A 38 1.07 10.21 0.85
N MET A 39 2.10 9.36 0.96
CA MET A 39 2.86 9.15 2.18
C MET A 39 4.01 10.15 2.30
N ASN A 40 4.55 10.30 3.51
CA ASN A 40 5.71 11.16 3.76
C ASN A 40 6.91 10.36 4.28
N PRO A 41 8.15 10.85 4.15
CA PRO A 41 9.29 10.26 4.84
C PRO A 41 9.13 10.30 6.37
N TYR A 42 9.60 9.26 7.06
CA TYR A 42 9.60 9.22 8.53
C TYR A 42 10.49 10.34 9.11
N PRO A 43 10.06 11.08 10.16
CA PRO A 43 8.91 10.86 11.04
C PRO A 43 7.67 11.74 10.77
N ALA A 44 7.46 12.23 9.54
CA ALA A 44 6.30 13.05 9.22
C ALA A 44 4.96 12.27 9.34
N PRO A 45 3.80 12.94 9.34
CA PRO A 45 2.51 12.26 9.32
C PRO A 45 2.38 11.27 8.13
N TYR A 46 1.70 10.14 8.34
CA TYR A 46 1.49 9.12 7.30
C TYR A 46 2.79 8.52 6.71
N SER A 47 3.83 8.39 7.54
CA SER A 47 5.16 7.93 7.12
C SER A 47 5.48 6.46 7.39
N VAL A 48 4.58 5.75 8.07
CA VAL A 48 4.79 4.35 8.44
C VAL A 48 3.74 3.49 7.75
N LEU A 49 4.19 2.59 6.88
CA LEU A 49 3.36 1.59 6.24
C LEU A 49 3.23 0.36 7.16
N ILE A 50 1.99 0.01 7.52
CA ILE A 50 1.69 -1.18 8.32
C ILE A 50 0.82 -2.12 7.48
N LEU A 51 1.27 -3.36 7.32
CA LEU A 51 0.59 -4.43 6.57
C LEU A 51 0.53 -5.69 7.43
N ASP A 52 -0.38 -6.60 7.10
CA ASP A 52 -0.34 -7.95 7.69
C ASP A 52 0.81 -8.78 7.07
N ASN A 53 1.03 -10.00 7.59
CA ASN A 53 2.11 -10.86 7.12
C ASN A 53 1.71 -11.75 5.92
N ALA A 54 0.73 -11.36 5.11
CA ALA A 54 0.31 -12.17 3.96
C ALA A 54 1.42 -12.25 2.89
N LYS A 55 1.54 -13.42 2.24
CA LYS A 55 2.55 -13.69 1.20
C LYS A 55 2.54 -12.71 0.01
N ILE A 56 1.40 -12.08 -0.24
CA ILE A 56 1.25 -11.09 -1.33
C ILE A 56 1.95 -9.76 -1.01
N HIS A 57 2.25 -9.46 0.26
CA HIS A 57 3.02 -8.30 0.69
C HIS A 57 4.53 -8.53 0.64
N HIS A 58 4.96 -9.76 0.37
CA HIS A 58 6.37 -10.13 0.28
C HIS A 58 6.78 -10.09 -1.18
N GLY A 59 7.80 -9.32 -1.53
CA GLY A 59 8.34 -9.25 -2.89
C GLY A 59 9.41 -8.17 -3.04
N ASP A 60 10.36 -8.40 -3.94
CA ASP A 60 11.51 -7.50 -4.13
C ASP A 60 11.07 -6.09 -4.52
N LEU A 61 10.06 -5.96 -5.38
CA LEU A 61 9.53 -4.66 -5.79
C LEU A 61 8.85 -3.92 -4.63
N ILE A 62 8.10 -4.61 -3.78
CA ILE A 62 7.47 -4.01 -2.58
C ILE A 62 8.57 -3.48 -1.64
N HIS A 63 9.62 -4.28 -1.45
CA HIS A 63 10.76 -3.87 -0.62
C HIS A 63 11.46 -2.63 -1.20
N GLN A 64 11.73 -2.62 -2.51
CA GLN A 64 12.34 -1.47 -3.19
C GLN A 64 11.50 -0.20 -3.03
N LEU A 65 10.20 -0.29 -3.30
CA LEU A 65 9.27 0.84 -3.18
C LEU A 65 9.22 1.45 -1.77
N CYS A 66 9.46 0.67 -0.72
CA CYS A 66 9.44 1.15 0.67
C CYS A 66 10.80 1.67 1.18
N HIS A 67 11.87 1.55 0.39
CA HIS A 67 13.22 2.00 0.74
C HIS A 67 13.68 3.25 -0.03
N GLU A 68 12.89 3.69 -1.00
CA GLU A 68 13.05 4.99 -1.68
C GLU A 68 12.56 6.15 -0.80
#